data_AF-A0A3D5YUB0-F1
#
_entry.id   AF-A0A3D5YUB0-F1
#
_cell.length_a   1.000
_cell.length_b   1.000
_cell.length_c   1.000
_cell.angle_alpha   90.00
_cell.angle_beta   90.00
_cell.angle_gamma   90.00
#
_symmetry.space_group_name_H-M   'P 1'
#
loop_
_entity.id
_entity.type
_entity.pdbx_description
1 polymer ?
#
loop_
_entity_poly.entity_id
_entity_poly.type
_entity_poly.pdbx_seq_one_letter_code
_entity_poly.pdbx_strand_id
1 'polypeptide(L)'
;MKELIDTLWREYYGLYVEKYNSDPEKWLLNAFSPEIDFGQAIGQDHQLEGNRSVAIGQGLVTKAFMELALGAYGLIPEGQDPEEWNPLDLLFSIGNGLDKDNRSNALEVFKSGLVKIYNGLLIGKYEHGEVVPINGMLQYTAEDGLQQWKDGVWADLLIDAPSDGKPYGRENDLWIPIARAPDSGERKTGIDPGYFGQQSITDDYLYTCVQGGLAGEAIWKKSILMHT
;
A
#
# COMPACT_ATOMS: atom_id res chain seq x y z
N MET A 1 -17.66 36.22 39.88
CA MET A 1 -16.66 35.47 39.07
C MET A 1 -17.35 34.63 38.00
N LYS A 2 -18.32 33.76 38.35
CA LYS A 2 -19.13 33.01 37.37
C LYS A 2 -19.91 33.90 36.39
N GLU A 3 -20.62 34.91 36.90
CA GLU A 3 -21.36 35.86 36.05
C GLU A 3 -20.45 36.65 35.09
N LEU A 4 -19.24 37.03 35.54
CA LEU A 4 -18.25 37.73 34.72
C LEU A 4 -17.74 36.83 33.58
N ILE A 5 -17.47 35.55 33.88
CA ILE A 5 -17.07 34.55 32.89
C ILE A 5 -18.20 34.33 31.88
N ASP A 6 -19.45 34.22 32.33
CA ASP A 6 -20.62 34.03 31.47
C ASP A 6 -20.87 35.24 30.55
N THR A 7 -20.68 36.47 31.05
CA THR A 7 -20.79 37.69 30.21
C THR A 7 -19.67 37.79 29.18
N LEU A 8 -18.42 37.49 29.57
CA LEU A 8 -17.29 37.50 28.64
C LEU A 8 -17.45 36.44 27.54
N TRP A 9 -17.97 35.25 27.90
CA TRP A 9 -18.29 34.22 26.92
C TRP A 9 -19.36 34.68 25.93
N ARG A 10 -20.46 35.30 26.41
CA ARG A 10 -21.54 35.79 25.52
C ARG A 10 -21.09 36.91 24.59
N GLU A 11 -20.30 37.86 25.07
CA GLU A 11 -19.74 38.94 24.24
C GLU A 11 -18.75 38.42 23.20
N TYR A 12 -17.84 37.52 23.62
CA TYR A 12 -16.91 36.87 22.70
C TYR A 12 -17.64 36.06 21.63
N TYR A 13 -18.65 35.27 22.01
CA TYR A 13 -19.46 34.50 21.07
C TYR A 13 -20.27 35.39 20.13
N GLY A 14 -20.81 36.51 20.61
CA GLY A 14 -21.54 37.48 19.80
C GLY A 14 -20.66 38.12 18.73
N LEU A 15 -19.47 38.60 19.11
CA LEU A 15 -18.48 39.19 18.20
C LEU A 15 -17.95 38.14 17.21
N TYR A 16 -17.77 36.90 17.66
CA TYR A 16 -17.37 35.78 16.81
C TYR A 16 -18.42 35.50 15.72
N VAL A 17 -19.70 35.42 16.10
CA VAL A 17 -20.82 35.16 15.18
C VAL A 17 -21.00 36.31 14.19
N GLU A 18 -20.91 37.57 14.61
CA GLU A 18 -20.97 38.73 13.72
C GLU A 18 -19.86 38.71 12.67
N LYS A 19 -18.62 38.45 13.10
CA LYS A 19 -17.46 38.42 12.20
C LYS A 19 -17.48 37.21 11.27
N TYR A 20 -17.96 36.05 11.74
CA TYR A 20 -18.19 34.86 10.92
C TYR A 20 -19.22 35.11 9.81
N ASN A 21 -20.38 35.67 10.16
CA ASN A 21 -21.45 35.95 9.21
C ASN A 21 -21.07 36.98 8.14
N SER A 22 -20.01 37.76 8.38
CA SER A 22 -19.50 38.75 7.41
C SER A 22 -18.65 38.14 6.29
N ASP A 23 -17.99 37.00 6.53
CA ASP A 23 -17.15 36.31 5.54
C ASP A 23 -16.93 34.83 5.93
N PRO A 24 -17.89 33.94 5.60
CA PRO A 24 -17.85 32.55 6.03
C PRO A 24 -16.65 31.78 5.50
N GLU A 25 -16.11 32.16 4.34
CA GLU A 25 -14.95 31.50 3.72
C GLU A 25 -13.64 31.78 4.48
N LYS A 26 -13.57 32.86 5.27
CA LYS A 26 -12.42 33.16 6.12
C LYS A 26 -12.36 32.33 7.40
N TRP A 27 -13.45 31.67 7.77
CA TRP A 27 -13.57 30.94 9.03
C TRP A 27 -13.91 29.49 8.75
N LEU A 28 -12.86 28.70 8.49
CA LEU A 28 -12.98 27.27 8.26
C LEU A 28 -13.24 26.55 9.59
N LEU A 29 -14.49 26.55 10.02
CA LEU A 29 -14.92 25.90 11.26
C LEU A 29 -14.85 24.39 11.16
N ASN A 30 -14.59 23.75 12.29
CA ASN A 30 -14.81 22.31 12.41
C ASN A 30 -16.32 22.06 12.55
N ALA A 31 -16.84 21.19 11.69
CA ALA A 31 -18.19 20.67 11.72
C ALA A 31 -18.19 19.29 12.38
N PHE A 32 -19.18 19.06 13.23
CA PHE A 32 -19.43 17.78 13.89
C PHE A 32 -20.86 17.37 13.51
N SER A 33 -21.03 16.16 12.98
CA SER A 33 -22.36 15.61 12.69
C SER A 33 -23.19 15.55 13.99
N PRO A 34 -24.52 15.81 13.94
CA PRO A 34 -25.36 15.78 15.14
C PRO A 34 -25.41 14.41 15.84
N GLU A 35 -25.00 13.35 15.15
CA GLU A 35 -25.04 11.96 15.62
C GLU A 35 -23.76 11.53 16.34
N ILE A 36 -22.72 12.36 16.35
CA ILE A 36 -21.46 11.98 17.00
C ILE A 36 -21.48 12.34 18.48
N ASP A 37 -20.94 11.43 19.30
CA ASP A 37 -20.55 11.71 20.66
C ASP A 37 -19.01 11.76 20.78
N PHE A 38 -18.50 12.63 21.63
CA PHE A 38 -17.08 12.69 22.01
C PHE A 38 -16.05 12.88 20.87
N GLY A 39 -16.46 13.41 19.71
CA GLY A 39 -15.55 13.77 18.63
C GLY A 39 -14.57 14.89 19.05
N GLN A 40 -13.33 14.84 18.55
CA GLN A 40 -12.30 15.83 18.87
C GLN A 40 -11.65 16.38 17.60
N ALA A 41 -11.57 17.70 17.48
CA ALA A 41 -10.96 18.36 16.33
C ALA A 41 -9.91 19.36 16.79
N ILE A 42 -8.68 19.27 16.26
CA ILE A 42 -7.59 20.20 16.52
C ILE A 42 -7.09 20.73 15.18
N GLY A 43 -7.45 21.97 14.86
CA GLY A 43 -7.20 22.54 13.54
C GLY A 43 -8.43 23.24 13.00
N GLN A 44 -8.52 23.33 11.67
CA GLN A 44 -9.59 24.04 10.97
C GLN A 44 -10.15 23.20 9.81
N ASP A 45 -11.37 23.50 9.39
CA ASP A 45 -12.05 22.87 8.25
C ASP A 45 -12.30 21.36 8.39
N HIS A 46 -12.39 20.84 9.62
CA HIS A 46 -12.68 19.42 9.81
C HIS A 46 -14.17 19.12 9.69
N GLN A 47 -14.53 17.93 9.20
CA GLN A 47 -15.89 17.39 9.22
C GLN A 47 -15.88 16.02 9.88
N LEU A 48 -16.40 15.94 11.11
CA LEU A 48 -16.41 14.71 11.88
C LEU A 48 -17.79 14.07 11.83
N GLU A 49 -17.85 12.86 11.27
CA GLU A 49 -19.08 12.06 11.10
C GLU A 49 -19.03 10.74 11.87
N GLY A 50 -17.84 10.27 12.27
CA GLY A 50 -17.67 9.08 13.11
C GLY A 50 -17.74 9.39 14.61
N ASN A 51 -18.48 8.58 15.38
CA ASN A 51 -18.55 8.69 16.84
C ASN A 51 -17.18 8.38 17.47
N ARG A 52 -16.75 9.18 18.46
CA ARG A 52 -15.41 9.16 19.08
C ARG A 52 -14.24 9.34 18.11
N SER A 53 -14.46 9.92 16.93
CA SER A 53 -13.37 10.18 15.98
C SER A 53 -12.54 11.41 16.37
N VAL A 54 -11.31 11.45 15.89
CA VAL A 54 -10.35 12.52 16.16
C VAL A 54 -9.76 13.01 14.84
N ALA A 55 -9.78 14.32 14.60
CA ALA A 55 -9.16 14.96 13.44
C ALA A 55 -8.13 16.00 13.90
N ILE A 56 -6.91 15.94 13.37
CA ILE A 56 -5.85 16.91 13.69
C ILE A 56 -5.18 17.42 12.41
N GLY A 57 -5.35 18.70 12.09
CA GLY A 57 -4.68 19.37 10.97
C GLY A 57 -5.61 20.32 10.19
N GLN A 58 -5.85 20.06 8.90
CA GLN A 58 -6.73 20.92 8.10
C GLN A 58 -7.56 20.11 7.08
N GLY A 59 -8.87 20.41 6.97
CA GLY A 59 -9.68 19.90 5.85
C GLY A 59 -9.98 18.40 5.90
N LEU A 60 -9.80 17.76 7.06
CA LEU A 60 -9.97 16.31 7.24
C LEU A 60 -11.44 15.93 7.45
N VAL A 61 -11.83 14.76 6.94
CA VAL A 61 -13.16 14.20 7.12
C VAL A 61 -13.03 12.82 7.76
N THR A 62 -13.56 12.63 8.98
CA THR A 62 -13.62 11.32 9.63
C THR A 62 -15.01 10.76 9.52
N LYS A 63 -15.16 9.52 9.09
CA LYS A 63 -16.48 8.88 8.91
C LYS A 63 -16.66 7.63 9.74
N ALA A 64 -15.58 7.01 10.21
CA ALA A 64 -15.69 5.76 10.93
C ALA A 64 -15.67 5.93 12.45
N PHE A 65 -16.34 5.03 13.16
CA PHE A 65 -16.28 4.93 14.61
C PHE A 65 -14.83 4.81 15.09
N MET A 66 -14.41 5.65 16.04
CA MET A 66 -13.05 5.69 16.59
C MET A 66 -11.92 5.89 15.56
N GLU A 67 -12.18 6.59 14.45
CA GLU A 67 -11.15 6.96 13.47
C GLU A 67 -10.23 8.08 13.99
N LEU A 68 -8.93 7.99 13.72
CA LEU A 68 -7.97 9.08 13.87
C LEU A 68 -7.46 9.54 12.50
N ALA A 69 -7.79 10.77 12.10
CA ALA A 69 -7.26 11.39 10.90
C ALA A 69 -6.25 12.50 11.24
N LEU A 70 -5.10 12.49 10.57
CA LEU A 70 -4.04 13.51 10.73
C LEU A 70 -3.69 14.17 9.39
N GLY A 71 -3.11 15.37 9.43
CA GLY A 71 -2.51 16.02 8.27
C GLY A 71 -3.45 16.98 7.54
N ALA A 72 -3.36 17.04 6.21
CA ALA A 72 -4.13 17.99 5.42
C ALA A 72 -4.90 17.29 4.29
N TYR A 73 -6.17 17.66 4.13
CA TYR A 73 -7.01 17.29 2.98
C TYR A 73 -6.87 15.83 2.55
N GLY A 74 -7.08 14.91 3.50
CA GLY A 74 -7.11 13.47 3.25
C GLY A 74 -8.25 13.05 2.32
N LEU A 75 -8.10 11.86 1.72
CA LEU A 75 -9.19 11.23 0.96
C LEU A 75 -10.39 11.01 1.87
N ILE A 76 -11.59 11.19 1.33
CA ILE A 76 -12.83 10.94 2.08
C ILE A 76 -13.22 9.48 1.83
N PRO A 77 -13.17 8.61 2.85
CA PRO A 77 -13.56 7.22 2.69
C PRO A 77 -15.08 7.09 2.47
N GLU A 78 -15.49 6.10 1.70
CA GLU A 78 -16.90 5.73 1.52
C GLU A 78 -17.21 4.43 2.28
N GLY A 79 -18.50 4.22 2.60
CA GLY A 79 -18.99 2.98 3.20
C GLY A 79 -18.47 2.68 4.60
N GLN A 80 -18.13 3.71 5.37
CA GLN A 80 -17.68 3.58 6.77
C GLN A 80 -18.87 3.48 7.73
N ASP A 81 -18.70 2.75 8.83
CA ASP A 81 -19.68 2.71 9.92
C ASP A 81 -19.35 3.79 10.97
N PRO A 82 -20.22 4.79 11.18
CA PRO A 82 -19.95 5.88 12.13
C PRO A 82 -20.16 5.47 13.60
N GLU A 83 -20.86 4.38 13.89
CA GLU A 83 -21.31 4.02 15.25
C GLU A 83 -20.69 2.72 15.78
N GLU A 84 -20.43 1.74 14.90
CA GLU A 84 -19.97 0.41 15.27
C GLU A 84 -18.54 0.09 14.82
N TRP A 85 -17.91 -0.86 15.51
CA TRP A 85 -16.58 -1.35 15.12
C TRP A 85 -16.69 -2.31 13.94
N ASN A 86 -16.37 -1.82 12.73
CA ASN A 86 -16.29 -2.64 11.53
C ASN A 86 -14.82 -2.83 11.06
N PRO A 87 -14.28 -4.07 10.98
CA PRO A 87 -12.91 -4.33 10.55
C PRO A 87 -12.51 -3.75 9.17
N LEU A 88 -13.48 -3.49 8.29
CA LEU A 88 -13.25 -2.93 6.96
C LEU A 88 -13.18 -1.41 6.94
N ASP A 89 -13.40 -0.76 8.09
CA ASP A 89 -13.31 0.68 8.21
C ASP A 89 -11.89 1.17 8.49
N LEU A 90 -11.65 2.45 8.23
CA LEU A 90 -10.46 3.15 8.68
C LEU A 90 -10.42 3.22 10.22
N LEU A 91 -9.21 3.04 10.73
CA LEU A 91 -8.82 3.29 12.12
C LEU A 91 -7.91 4.51 12.19
N PHE A 92 -7.00 4.65 11.22
CA PHE A 92 -6.03 5.73 11.19
C PHE A 92 -5.70 6.16 9.76
N SER A 93 -5.63 7.45 9.50
CA SER A 93 -5.26 8.01 8.19
C SER A 93 -4.36 9.24 8.33
N ILE A 94 -3.46 9.42 7.37
CA ILE A 94 -2.64 10.63 7.24
C ILE A 94 -2.90 11.24 5.86
N GLY A 95 -3.61 12.37 5.83
CA GLY A 95 -3.83 13.17 4.64
C GLY A 95 -2.61 14.02 4.27
N ASN A 96 -2.32 14.12 2.99
CA ASN A 96 -1.28 14.98 2.41
C ASN A 96 -1.76 15.73 1.16
N GLY A 97 -3.06 15.99 1.07
CA GLY A 97 -3.68 16.74 -0.03
C GLY A 97 -3.35 18.23 0.03
N LEU A 98 -3.45 18.90 -1.13
CA LEU A 98 -3.17 20.33 -1.25
C LEU A 98 -4.35 21.18 -0.80
N ASP A 99 -5.57 20.75 -1.14
CA ASP A 99 -6.82 21.46 -0.86
C ASP A 99 -8.02 20.50 -0.95
N LYS A 100 -9.24 21.03 -0.76
CA LYS A 100 -10.49 20.27 -0.76
C LYS A 100 -10.79 19.56 -2.08
N ASP A 101 -10.25 20.07 -3.20
CA ASP A 101 -10.45 19.55 -4.56
C ASP A 101 -9.30 18.60 -4.95
N ASN A 102 -8.15 18.68 -4.26
CA ASN A 102 -6.93 17.90 -4.49
C ASN A 102 -6.55 17.08 -3.25
N ARG A 103 -7.47 16.18 -2.85
CA ARG A 103 -7.31 15.31 -1.68
C ARG A 103 -6.40 14.12 -1.96
N SER A 104 -5.55 13.76 -0.99
CA SER A 104 -4.72 12.56 -1.05
C SER A 104 -4.33 12.06 0.34
N ASN A 105 -4.02 10.77 0.43
CA ASN A 105 -3.50 10.14 1.65
C ASN A 105 -2.04 9.71 1.46
N ALA A 106 -1.23 9.88 2.49
CA ALA A 106 0.09 9.27 2.62
C ALA A 106 -0.01 7.85 3.19
N LEU A 107 -0.93 7.63 4.13
CA LEU A 107 -1.10 6.38 4.87
C LEU A 107 -2.58 6.15 5.21
N GLU A 108 -3.02 4.89 5.10
CA GLU A 108 -4.28 4.39 5.65
C GLU A 108 -4.03 3.12 6.45
N VAL A 109 -4.67 3.00 7.62
CA VAL A 109 -4.70 1.81 8.45
C VAL A 109 -6.15 1.48 8.76
N PHE A 110 -6.55 0.28 8.43
CA PHE A 110 -7.89 -0.23 8.66
C PHE A 110 -7.98 -0.91 10.03
N LYS A 111 -9.20 -1.00 10.59
CA LYS A 111 -9.47 -1.70 11.86
C LYS A 111 -9.08 -3.18 11.84
N SER A 112 -9.02 -3.79 10.66
CA SER A 112 -8.50 -5.14 10.41
C SER A 112 -6.98 -5.28 10.50
N GLY A 113 -6.24 -4.18 10.57
CA GLY A 113 -4.77 -4.15 10.53
C GLY A 113 -4.18 -4.08 9.11
N LEU A 114 -5.02 -4.03 8.07
CA LEU A 114 -4.55 -3.74 6.71
C LEU A 114 -3.98 -2.32 6.66
N VAL A 115 -2.78 -2.17 6.11
CA VAL A 115 -2.10 -0.89 5.92
C VAL A 115 -1.91 -0.62 4.43
N LYS A 116 -2.27 0.58 3.97
CA LYS A 116 -1.96 1.08 2.63
C LYS A 116 -1.00 2.26 2.71
N ILE A 117 0.06 2.20 1.90
CA ILE A 117 1.04 3.27 1.71
C ILE A 117 0.96 3.67 0.24
N TYR A 118 0.71 4.96 -0.03
CA TYR A 118 0.37 5.43 -1.39
C TYR A 118 1.59 5.81 -2.24
N ASN A 119 2.78 5.96 -1.64
CA ASN A 119 4.02 6.31 -2.33
C ASN A 119 5.07 5.21 -2.07
N GLY A 120 6.36 5.57 -2.01
CA GLY A 120 7.43 4.63 -1.68
C GLY A 120 7.50 4.28 -0.19
N LEU A 121 7.90 3.04 0.09
CA LEU A 121 8.34 2.60 1.41
C LEU A 121 9.86 2.46 1.40
N LEU A 122 10.55 3.24 2.23
CA LEU A 122 11.97 3.05 2.50
C LEU A 122 12.11 2.10 3.69
N ILE A 123 12.68 0.92 3.45
CA ILE A 123 13.02 -0.05 4.48
C ILE A 123 14.52 0.10 4.77
N GLY A 124 14.90 0.07 6.05
CA GLY A 124 16.29 0.12 6.47
C GLY A 124 16.73 -1.19 7.12
N LYS A 125 17.97 -1.21 7.61
CA LYS A 125 18.48 -2.29 8.43
C LYS A 125 17.66 -2.36 9.72
N TYR A 126 17.34 -3.57 10.15
CA TYR A 126 16.71 -3.74 11.45
C TYR A 126 17.72 -3.46 12.57
N GLU A 127 17.47 -2.39 13.33
CA GLU A 127 18.26 -2.00 14.51
C GLU A 127 17.33 -1.63 15.66
N HIS A 128 16.92 -2.62 16.45
CA HIS A 128 16.00 -2.42 17.58
C HIS A 128 16.50 -3.06 18.89
N GLY A 129 17.79 -2.86 19.20
CA GLY A 129 18.41 -3.30 20.46
C GLY A 129 18.43 -4.83 20.60
N GLU A 130 18.01 -5.34 21.77
CA GLU A 130 17.99 -6.77 22.10
C GLU A 130 16.74 -7.51 21.58
N VAL A 131 15.80 -6.81 20.93
CA VAL A 131 14.60 -7.43 20.39
C VAL A 131 15.00 -8.29 19.19
N VAL A 132 14.75 -9.58 19.28
CA VAL A 132 14.97 -10.51 18.17
C VAL A 132 13.88 -10.26 17.12
N PRO A 133 14.24 -10.14 15.82
CA PRO A 133 13.24 -10.01 14.76
C PRO A 133 12.26 -11.20 14.74
N ILE A 134 11.06 -10.97 14.21
CA ILE A 134 10.04 -12.02 14.05
C ILE A 134 9.99 -12.53 12.61
N ASN A 135 9.62 -13.80 12.43
CA ASN A 135 9.51 -14.40 11.10
C ASN A 135 8.56 -13.57 10.22
N GLY A 136 9.02 -13.24 9.02
CA GLY A 136 8.27 -12.40 8.08
C GLY A 136 8.73 -10.94 8.02
N MET A 137 9.50 -10.46 9.01
CA MET A 137 10.02 -9.10 9.02
C MET A 137 10.93 -8.85 7.82
N LEU A 138 10.85 -7.65 7.23
CA LEU A 138 11.71 -7.23 6.12
C LEU A 138 12.75 -6.22 6.60
N GLN A 139 13.96 -6.30 6.04
CA GLN A 139 14.98 -5.26 6.16
C GLN A 139 15.65 -5.01 4.82
N TYR A 140 16.35 -3.88 4.72
CA TYR A 140 17.26 -3.61 3.61
C TYR A 140 18.63 -3.20 4.13
N THR A 141 19.69 -3.82 3.61
CA THR A 141 21.09 -3.41 3.83
C THR A 141 21.74 -3.07 2.49
N ALA A 142 22.78 -2.23 2.50
CA ALA A 142 23.50 -1.91 1.27
C ALA A 142 24.32 -3.11 0.76
N GLU A 143 24.72 -3.98 1.69
CA GLU A 143 25.53 -5.17 1.45
C GLU A 143 24.72 -6.33 0.87
N ASP A 144 23.53 -6.60 1.42
CA ASP A 144 22.75 -7.80 1.11
C ASP A 144 21.41 -7.50 0.41
N GLY A 145 21.03 -6.22 0.28
CA GLY A 145 19.76 -5.83 -0.33
C GLY A 145 18.55 -6.15 0.55
N LEU A 146 17.41 -6.52 -0.07
CA LEU A 146 16.15 -6.79 0.62
C LEU A 146 16.13 -8.22 1.18
N GLN A 147 16.01 -8.31 2.50
CA GLN A 147 16.02 -9.58 3.22
C GLN A 147 14.75 -9.75 4.05
N GLN A 148 14.40 -11.00 4.33
CA GLN A 148 13.38 -11.39 5.30
C GLN A 148 14.02 -12.12 6.47
N TRP A 149 13.52 -11.86 7.67
CA TRP A 149 13.83 -12.69 8.82
C TRP A 149 13.06 -14.00 8.75
N LYS A 150 13.78 -15.12 8.75
CA LYS A 150 13.20 -16.45 8.73
C LYS A 150 14.10 -17.41 9.50
N ASP A 151 13.51 -18.18 10.41
CA ASP A 151 14.16 -19.26 11.16
C ASP A 151 15.45 -18.82 11.88
N GLY A 152 15.43 -17.59 12.42
CA GLY A 152 16.52 -17.05 13.23
C GLY A 152 17.66 -16.39 12.45
N VAL A 153 17.49 -16.20 11.14
CA VAL A 153 18.49 -15.55 10.27
C VAL A 153 17.84 -14.55 9.32
N TRP A 154 18.58 -13.53 8.92
CA TRP A 154 18.23 -12.70 7.77
C TRP A 154 18.59 -13.47 6.50
N ALA A 155 17.59 -13.71 5.66
CA ALA A 155 17.73 -14.45 4.41
C ALA A 155 17.22 -13.61 3.25
N ASP A 156 17.92 -13.70 2.11
CA ASP A 156 17.52 -12.98 0.90
C ASP A 156 16.17 -13.52 0.40
N LEU A 157 15.29 -12.60 -0.03
CA LEU A 157 13.96 -12.98 -0.52
C LEU A 157 14.03 -13.76 -1.83
N LEU A 158 15.05 -13.46 -2.64
CA LEU A 158 15.34 -14.09 -3.91
C LEU A 158 16.85 -14.34 -3.96
N ILE A 159 17.26 -15.58 -3.73
CA ILE A 159 18.63 -15.99 -4.05
C ILE A 159 18.81 -16.00 -5.57
N ASP A 160 19.95 -15.51 -6.06
CA ASP A 160 20.32 -15.57 -7.48
C ASP A 160 20.44 -17.02 -7.96
N ALA A 161 20.16 -17.25 -9.25
CA ALA A 161 20.39 -18.54 -9.87
C ALA A 161 21.88 -18.88 -9.83
N PRO A 162 22.25 -20.17 -9.70
CA PRO A 162 23.64 -20.56 -9.79
C PRO A 162 24.28 -20.03 -11.08
N SER A 163 25.40 -19.32 -10.94
CA SER A 163 26.14 -18.74 -12.08
C SER A 163 27.02 -19.78 -12.80
N ASP A 164 26.46 -20.95 -13.12
CA ASP A 164 27.18 -22.08 -13.75
C ASP A 164 26.86 -22.25 -15.25
N GLY A 165 26.23 -21.24 -15.86
CA GLY A 165 25.90 -21.23 -17.29
C GLY A 165 24.71 -22.11 -17.67
N LYS A 166 23.97 -22.67 -16.71
CA LYS A 166 22.74 -23.44 -16.97
C LYS A 166 21.50 -22.55 -16.79
N PRO A 167 20.43 -22.77 -17.57
CA PRO A 167 19.13 -22.17 -17.29
C PRO A 167 18.52 -22.83 -16.05
N TYR A 168 17.91 -22.04 -15.17
CA TYR A 168 17.19 -22.52 -13.99
C TYR A 168 15.74 -22.06 -13.99
N GLY A 169 14.86 -22.94 -13.54
CA GLY A 169 13.49 -22.62 -13.15
C GLY A 169 13.39 -22.54 -11.62
N ARG A 170 12.31 -21.93 -11.12
CA ARG A 170 12.03 -21.88 -9.68
C ARG A 170 10.93 -22.88 -9.33
N GLU A 171 11.19 -23.80 -8.41
CA GLU A 171 10.19 -24.71 -7.85
C GLU A 171 10.44 -24.85 -6.35
N ASN A 172 9.42 -24.57 -5.53
CA ASN A 172 9.49 -24.62 -4.07
C ASN A 172 10.71 -23.89 -3.48
N ASP A 173 10.93 -22.64 -3.90
CA ASP A 173 12.06 -21.77 -3.55
C ASP A 173 13.45 -22.25 -3.99
N LEU A 174 13.55 -23.43 -4.62
CA LEU A 174 14.81 -23.98 -5.14
C LEU A 174 15.00 -23.63 -6.62
N TRP A 175 16.26 -23.39 -6.98
CA TRP A 175 16.68 -23.35 -8.37
C TRP A 175 16.81 -24.77 -8.90
N ILE A 176 15.94 -25.12 -9.85
CA ILE A 176 16.00 -26.42 -10.54
C ILE A 176 16.68 -26.21 -11.88
N PRO A 177 17.80 -26.92 -12.17
CA PRO A 177 18.40 -26.90 -13.48
C PRO A 177 17.36 -27.34 -14.50
N ILE A 178 17.05 -26.47 -15.46
CA ILE A 178 16.23 -26.87 -16.59
C ILE A 178 17.14 -27.70 -17.48
N ALA A 179 16.91 -29.02 -17.46
CA ALA A 179 17.73 -30.00 -18.14
C ALA A 179 17.52 -29.93 -19.67
N ARG A 180 18.06 -28.88 -20.31
CA ARG A 180 18.58 -28.86 -21.68
C ARG A 180 18.94 -27.44 -22.06
N ALA A 181 20.14 -27.26 -22.60
CA ALA A 181 20.45 -26.08 -23.40
C ALA A 181 19.40 -25.94 -24.52
N PRO A 182 19.10 -24.71 -25.00
CA PRO A 182 18.21 -24.54 -26.14
C PRO A 182 18.67 -25.44 -27.28
N ASP A 183 17.78 -26.26 -27.81
CA ASP A 183 18.10 -26.98 -29.04
C ASP A 183 18.29 -25.95 -30.16
N SER A 184 19.14 -26.23 -31.15
CA SER A 184 19.21 -25.37 -32.33
C SER A 184 18.09 -25.75 -33.30
N GLY A 185 17.39 -24.76 -33.86
CA GLY A 185 16.45 -24.94 -34.95
C GLY A 185 15.04 -24.41 -34.67
N GLU A 186 14.24 -24.32 -35.73
CA GLU A 186 12.84 -23.93 -35.64
C GLU A 186 12.00 -25.01 -34.95
N ARG A 187 11.03 -24.59 -34.14
CA ARG A 187 10.04 -25.49 -33.53
C ARG A 187 8.63 -25.08 -33.92
N LYS A 188 7.79 -26.07 -34.22
CA LYS A 188 6.42 -25.88 -34.69
C LYS A 188 5.44 -26.60 -33.76
N THR A 189 4.45 -25.86 -33.30
CA THR A 189 3.30 -26.40 -32.54
C THR A 189 2.66 -27.57 -33.28
N GLY A 190 2.42 -28.66 -32.56
CA GLY A 190 1.78 -29.87 -33.08
C GLY A 190 2.64 -30.71 -34.03
N ILE A 191 3.89 -30.33 -34.29
CA ILE A 191 4.81 -31.10 -35.15
C ILE A 191 5.98 -31.59 -34.32
N ASP A 192 6.65 -30.67 -33.61
CA ASP A 192 7.81 -31.01 -32.81
C ASP A 192 7.38 -31.47 -31.41
N PRO A 193 7.84 -32.64 -30.93
CA PRO A 193 7.66 -33.00 -29.53
C PRO A 193 8.39 -32.00 -28.64
N GLY A 194 7.92 -31.83 -27.42
CA GLY A 194 8.55 -30.91 -26.48
C GLY A 194 8.15 -31.15 -25.04
N TYR A 195 8.98 -30.71 -24.11
CA TYR A 195 8.65 -30.64 -22.69
C TYR A 195 8.28 -29.21 -22.33
N PHE A 196 7.35 -29.01 -21.40
CA PHE A 196 7.00 -27.67 -20.94
C PHE A 196 8.26 -26.92 -20.46
N GLY A 197 8.45 -25.70 -20.95
CA GLY A 197 9.63 -24.88 -20.70
C GLY A 197 10.84 -25.17 -21.59
N GLN A 198 10.82 -26.22 -22.43
CA GLN A 198 11.92 -26.49 -23.36
C GLN A 198 12.08 -25.33 -24.34
N GLN A 199 13.32 -24.95 -24.61
CA GLN A 199 13.66 -23.87 -25.51
C GLN A 199 14.39 -24.37 -26.75
N SER A 200 14.23 -23.65 -27.85
CA SER A 200 14.98 -23.87 -29.10
C SER A 200 15.29 -22.52 -29.73
N ILE A 201 16.48 -22.35 -30.31
CA ILE A 201 16.95 -21.06 -30.81
C ILE A 201 17.35 -21.14 -32.28
N THR A 202 17.07 -20.07 -33.01
CA THR A 202 17.60 -19.76 -34.35
C THR A 202 18.17 -18.35 -34.33
N ASP A 203 18.84 -17.93 -35.40
CA ASP A 203 19.46 -16.60 -35.52
C ASP A 203 18.49 -15.46 -35.15
N ASP A 204 17.21 -15.58 -35.52
CA ASP A 204 16.22 -14.50 -35.33
C ASP A 204 15.18 -14.76 -34.23
N TYR A 205 15.13 -15.96 -33.65
CA TYR A 205 13.98 -16.38 -32.83
C TYR A 205 14.33 -17.33 -31.69
N LEU A 206 13.63 -17.15 -30.57
CA LEU A 206 13.53 -18.09 -29.45
C LEU A 206 12.16 -18.78 -29.49
N TYR A 207 12.17 -20.10 -29.50
CA TYR A 207 10.98 -20.93 -29.38
C TYR A 207 10.91 -21.49 -27.96
N THR A 208 9.77 -21.37 -27.28
CA THR A 208 9.54 -21.95 -25.94
C THR A 208 8.33 -22.86 -25.97
N CYS A 209 8.48 -24.11 -25.52
CA CYS A 209 7.38 -25.05 -25.39
C CYS A 209 6.51 -24.65 -24.19
N VAL A 210 5.27 -24.23 -24.46
CA VAL A 210 4.30 -23.77 -23.44
C VAL A 210 3.29 -24.86 -23.06
N GLN A 211 3.36 -26.02 -23.72
CA GLN A 211 2.66 -27.24 -23.33
C GLN A 211 3.47 -28.44 -23.83
N GLY A 212 3.91 -29.31 -22.92
CA GLY A 212 4.68 -30.50 -23.28
C GLY A 212 3.79 -31.62 -23.85
N GLY A 213 4.39 -32.49 -24.67
CA GLY A 213 3.71 -33.61 -25.30
C GLY A 213 4.55 -34.27 -26.39
N LEU A 214 4.02 -35.36 -26.95
CA LEU A 214 4.60 -35.97 -28.14
C LEU A 214 4.36 -35.09 -29.38
N ALA A 215 4.91 -35.49 -30.53
CA ALA A 215 4.59 -34.87 -31.80
C ALA A 215 3.07 -34.96 -32.04
N GLY A 216 2.43 -33.82 -32.34
CA GLY A 216 0.97 -33.69 -32.42
C GLY A 216 0.31 -33.03 -31.21
N GLU A 217 0.99 -33.00 -30.06
CA GLU A 217 0.40 -32.54 -28.78
C GLU A 217 1.10 -31.31 -28.21
N ALA A 218 2.42 -31.18 -28.42
CA ALA A 218 3.19 -30.08 -27.85
C ALA A 218 2.88 -28.72 -28.50
N ILE A 219 2.86 -27.65 -27.69
CA ILE A 219 2.64 -26.28 -28.15
C ILE A 219 3.92 -25.46 -27.98
N TRP A 220 4.37 -24.83 -29.05
CA TRP A 220 5.57 -23.99 -29.10
C TRP A 220 5.19 -22.53 -29.39
N LYS A 221 5.69 -21.62 -28.56
CA LYS A 221 5.55 -20.17 -28.73
C LYS A 221 6.84 -19.60 -29.29
N LYS A 222 6.73 -18.82 -30.37
CA LYS A 222 7.83 -18.12 -31.05
C LYS A 222 7.95 -16.69 -30.54
N SER A 223 9.16 -16.28 -30.19
CA SER A 223 9.53 -14.92 -29.76
C SER A 223 10.68 -14.41 -30.62
N ILE A 224 10.64 -13.14 -31.03
CA ILE A 224 11.72 -12.51 -31.79
C ILE A 224 12.90 -12.22 -30.84
N LEU A 225 14.10 -12.57 -31.26
CA LEU A 225 15.33 -12.07 -30.63
C LEU A 225 15.63 -10.70 -31.22
N MET A 226 15.73 -9.67 -30.39
CA MET A 226 16.13 -8.35 -30.86
C MET A 226 17.63 -8.38 -31.20
N HIS A 227 17.97 -8.14 -32.46
CA HIS A 227 19.33 -7.82 -32.86
C HIS A 227 19.65 -6.39 -32.41
N THR A 228 20.71 -6.23 -31.62
CA THR A 228 21.32 -4.92 -31.33
C THR A 228 22.18 -4.45 -32.48
#